data_AF-A0A843BUL0-F1
#
_entry.id   AF-A0A843BUL0-F1
#
_cell.length_a   1.000
_cell.length_b   1.000
_cell.length_c   1.000
_cell.angle_alpha   90.00
_cell.angle_beta   90.00
_cell.angle_gamma   90.00
#
_symmetry.space_group_name_H-M   'P 1'
#
loop_
_entity.id
_entity.type
_entity.pdbx_description
1 polymer ?
#
loop_
_entity_poly.entity_id
_entity_poly.type
_entity_poly.pdbx_seq_one_letter_code
_entity_poly.pdbx_strand_id
1 'polypeptide(L)'
;MITSSSIYLIGRRVAPKPLQSDSERSSYACGENASFHGLKVNVSLYKFLIYFVIFDSSVLLLSFASISSIGNNAILMILYLFLMLASGLILLEGGRDTNA
;
A
#
# COMPACT_ATOMS: atom_id res chain seq x y z
N MET A 1 12.74 -3.57 -7.66
CA MET A 1 12.23 -2.49 -8.55
C MET A 1 12.64 -2.71 -10.00
N ILE A 2 13.94 -2.80 -10.32
CA ILE A 2 14.43 -3.07 -11.69
C ILE A 2 13.89 -4.39 -12.26
N THR A 3 13.96 -5.47 -11.49
CA THR A 3 13.47 -6.81 -11.88
C THR A 3 11.97 -6.83 -12.18
N SER A 4 11.16 -6.20 -11.32
CA SER A 4 9.72 -6.08 -11.51
C SER A 4 9.37 -5.30 -12.78
N SER A 5 10.08 -4.21 -13.07
CA SER A 5 9.91 -3.44 -14.30
C SER A 5 10.30 -4.24 -15.54
N SER A 6 11.39 -5.01 -15.48
CA SER A 6 11.81 -5.87 -16.59
C SER A 6 10.77 -6.94 -16.91
N ILE A 7 10.24 -7.62 -15.90
CA ILE A 7 9.20 -8.65 -16.07
C ILE A 7 7.93 -8.02 -16.67
N TYR A 8 7.51 -6.86 -16.18
CA TYR A 8 6.36 -6.14 -16.72
C TYR A 8 6.53 -5.76 -18.20
N LEU A 9 7.71 -5.26 -18.58
CA LEU A 9 7.98 -4.86 -19.97
C LEU A 9 8.04 -6.06 -20.92
N ILE A 10 8.62 -7.18 -20.49
CA ILE A 10 8.67 -8.42 -21.27
C ILE A 10 7.25 -8.97 -21.45
N GLY A 11 6.48 -9.09 -20.35
CA GLY A 11 5.09 -9.56 -20.40
C GLY A 11 4.22 -8.69 -21.31
N ARG A 12 4.37 -7.36 -21.24
CA ARG A 12 3.66 -6.41 -22.10
C ARG A 12 4.01 -6.56 -23.58
N ARG A 13 5.26 -6.91 -23.92
CA ARG A 13 5.69 -7.08 -25.32
C ARG A 13 5.27 -8.43 -25.91
N VAL A 14 5.24 -9.48 -25.10
CA VAL A 14 4.88 -10.84 -25.54
C VAL A 14 3.36 -11.03 -25.59
N ALA A 15 2.60 -10.29 -24.78
CA ALA A 15 1.14 -10.42 -24.73
C ALA A 15 0.48 -10.11 -26.09
N PRO A 16 -0.51 -10.92 -26.52
CA PRO A 16 -1.29 -10.63 -27.71
C PRO A 16 -2.04 -9.31 -27.53
N LYS A 17 -2.10 -8.49 -28.58
CA LYS A 17 -2.85 -7.23 -28.55
C LYS A 17 -4.35 -7.57 -28.45
N PRO A 18 -5.06 -7.13 -27.40
CA PRO A 18 -6.47 -7.46 -27.22
C PRO A 18 -7.31 -6.84 -28.35
N LEU A 19 -8.31 -7.58 -28.83
CA LEU A 19 -9.29 -7.09 -29.78
C LEU A 19 -10.21 -6.15 -28.99
N GLN A 20 -10.31 -4.88 -29.38
CA GLN A 20 -11.06 -3.90 -28.59
C GLN A 20 -12.58 -4.06 -28.75
N SER A 21 -13.14 -5.23 -28.46
CA SER A 21 -14.59 -5.38 -28.28
C SER A 21 -14.98 -4.98 -26.85
N ASP A 22 -16.15 -4.38 -26.70
CA ASP A 22 -16.67 -3.98 -25.38
C ASP A 22 -16.82 -5.19 -24.44
N SER A 23 -17.00 -6.40 -24.99
CA SER A 23 -17.04 -7.65 -24.22
C SER A 23 -15.68 -8.07 -23.64
N GLU A 24 -14.58 -7.88 -24.40
CA GLU A 24 -13.21 -8.22 -23.94
C GLU A 24 -12.70 -7.23 -22.86
N ARG A 25 -13.29 -6.02 -22.79
CA ARG A 25 -12.98 -5.01 -21.78
C ARG A 25 -13.87 -5.06 -20.54
N SER A 26 -14.81 -6.00 -20.47
CA SER A 26 -15.65 -6.14 -19.29
C SER A 26 -14.80 -6.49 -18.06
N SER A 27 -15.08 -5.85 -16.93
CA SER A 27 -14.37 -6.14 -15.67
C SER A 27 -14.65 -7.55 -15.13
N TYR A 28 -15.56 -8.30 -15.76
CA TYR A 28 -15.98 -9.62 -15.34
C TYR A 28 -16.14 -10.57 -16.55
N ALA A 29 -15.55 -11.75 -16.45
CA ALA A 29 -15.38 -12.67 -17.59
C ALA A 29 -16.69 -13.32 -18.09
N CYS A 30 -17.78 -13.29 -17.33
CA CYS A 30 -19.07 -13.84 -17.77
C CYS A 30 -19.84 -12.91 -18.73
N GLY A 31 -19.30 -11.76 -19.11
CA GLY A 31 -19.97 -10.83 -20.03
C GLY A 31 -21.19 -10.12 -19.44
N GLU A 32 -21.49 -10.36 -18.15
CA GLU A 32 -22.43 -9.55 -17.40
C GLU A 32 -21.76 -8.23 -16.98
N ASN A 33 -22.51 -7.13 -17.09
CA ASN A 33 -22.06 -5.81 -16.62
C ASN A 33 -22.05 -5.81 -15.09
N ALA A 34 -20.96 -6.31 -14.50
CA ALA A 34 -20.71 -6.24 -13.07
C ALA A 34 -20.53 -4.77 -12.67
N SER A 35 -21.63 -4.15 -12.25
CA SER A 35 -21.65 -2.83 -11.65
C SER A 35 -21.07 -2.94 -10.23
N PHE A 36 -19.81 -2.54 -10.06
CA PHE A 36 -19.20 -2.36 -8.73
C PHE A 36 -19.71 -1.06 -8.08
N HIS A 37 -21.01 -0.95 -7.87
CA HIS A 37 -21.58 0.17 -7.11
C HIS A 37 -21.49 -0.17 -5.62
N GLY A 38 -20.55 0.47 -4.92
CA GLY A 38 -20.44 0.38 -3.46
C GLY A 38 -19.89 -0.95 -2.96
N LEU A 39 -18.70 -1.34 -3.41
CA LEU A 39 -17.97 -2.47 -2.82
C LEU A 39 -17.64 -2.12 -1.35
N LYS A 40 -18.53 -2.49 -0.43
CA LYS A 40 -18.30 -2.39 1.02
C LYS A 40 -17.28 -3.44 1.41
N VAL A 41 -16.00 -3.06 1.33
CA VAL A 41 -14.91 -3.89 1.83
C VAL A 41 -15.07 -3.99 3.34
N ASN A 42 -15.48 -5.16 3.81
CA ASN A 42 -15.52 -5.44 5.23
C ASN A 42 -14.07 -5.57 5.72
N VAL A 43 -13.54 -4.51 6.34
CA VAL A 43 -12.16 -4.46 6.83
C VAL A 43 -12.07 -5.25 8.15
N SER A 44 -12.24 -6.58 8.06
CA SER A 44 -12.12 -7.50 9.20
C SER A 44 -10.73 -7.46 9.86
N LEU A 45 -9.71 -7.03 9.10
CA LEU A 45 -8.32 -6.93 9.53
C LEU A 45 -7.96 -5.58 10.16
N TYR A 46 -8.90 -4.64 10.30
CA TYR A 46 -8.60 -3.30 10.84
C TYR A 46 -7.97 -3.36 12.25
N LYS A 47 -8.46 -4.29 13.10
CA LYS A 47 -7.89 -4.52 14.43
C LYS A 47 -6.45 -5.00 14.36
N PHE A 48 -6.14 -5.90 13.41
CA PHE A 48 -4.77 -6.38 13.20
C PHE A 48 -3.85 -5.24 12.75
N LEU A 49 -4.35 -4.35 11.90
CA LEU A 49 -3.63 -3.18 11.42
C LEU A 49 -3.29 -2.21 12.57
N ILE A 50 -4.23 -1.97 13.48
CA ILE A 50 -3.96 -1.20 14.70
C ILE A 50 -2.87 -1.85 15.55
N TYR A 51 -2.99 -3.16 15.84
CA TYR A 51 -1.98 -3.87 16.63
C TYR A 51 -0.61 -3.87 15.96
N PHE A 52 -0.56 -3.99 14.63
CA PHE A 52 0.66 -3.91 13.85
C PHE A 52 1.33 -2.53 14.02
N VAL A 53 0.58 -1.44 13.91
CA VAL A 53 1.12 -0.07 14.09
C VAL A 53 1.62 0.15 15.51
N ILE A 54 0.89 -0.31 16.53
CA ILE A 54 1.32 -0.19 17.94
C ILE A 54 2.61 -0.99 18.18
N PHE A 55 2.67 -2.22 17.69
CA PHE A 55 3.84 -3.07 17.86
C PHE A 55 5.06 -2.53 17.11
N ASP A 56 4.87 -2.11 15.86
CA ASP A 56 5.92 -1.52 15.01
C ASP A 56 6.52 -0.28 15.67
N SER A 57 5.69 0.67 16.11
CA SER A 57 6.17 1.86 16.82
C SER A 57 6.86 1.54 18.16
N SER A 58 6.39 0.54 18.91
CA SER A 58 7.01 0.12 20.18
C SER A 58 8.39 -0.52 20.00
N VAL A 59 8.54 -1.41 19.00
CA VAL A 59 9.83 -2.04 18.65
C VAL A 59 10.82 -0.98 18.17
N LEU A 60 10.34 0.03 17.47
CA LEU A 60 11.15 1.14 16.99
C LEU A 60 11.62 2.02 18.15
N LEU A 61 10.74 2.39 19.10
CA LEU A 61 11.14 3.09 20.32
C LEU A 61 12.19 2.32 21.12
N LEU A 62 12.04 1.00 21.24
CA LEU A 62 13.02 0.15 21.92
C LEU A 62 14.38 0.13 21.19
N SER A 63 14.35 0.06 19.86
CA SER A 63 15.56 0.12 19.02
C SER A 63 16.28 1.47 19.16
N PHE A 64 15.53 2.58 19.23
CA PHE A 64 16.09 3.91 19.47
C PHE A 64 16.66 4.08 20.88
N ALA A 65 15.99 3.54 21.90
CA ALA A 65 16.51 3.53 23.27
C ALA A 65 17.84 2.76 23.36
N SER A 66 17.97 1.66 22.60
CA SER A 66 19.20 0.89 22.50
C SER A 66 20.31 1.63 21.74
N ILE A 67 20.00 2.30 20.62
CA ILE A 67 20.96 3.05 19.79
C ILE A 67 21.42 4.37 20.45
N SER A 68 20.55 5.02 21.23
CA SER A 68 20.90 6.25 21.97
C SER A 68 22.08 6.03 22.93
N SER A 69 22.31 4.79 23.38
CA SER A 69 23.46 4.40 24.19
C SER A 69 24.80 4.36 23.43
N ILE A 70 24.80 4.37 22.08
CA ILE A 70 25.99 4.06 21.24
C ILE A 70 26.41 5.20 20.29
N GLY A 71 25.60 6.25 20.13
CA GLY A 71 26.01 7.42 19.37
C GLY A 71 24.82 8.13 18.73
N ASN A 72 24.71 9.42 19.03
CA ASN A 72 23.58 10.27 18.68
C ASN A 72 23.55 10.61 17.17
N ASN A 73 23.02 9.72 16.33
CA ASN A 73 22.81 9.98 14.90
C ASN A 73 21.45 10.66 14.64
N ALA A 74 21.35 11.94 14.98
CA ALA A 74 20.14 12.76 14.86
C ALA A 74 19.52 12.77 13.43
N ILE A 75 20.33 12.59 12.39
CA ILE A 75 19.89 12.58 10.99
C ILE A 75 18.98 11.38 10.70
N LEU A 76 19.33 10.18 11.18
CA LEU A 76 18.49 8.99 11.01
C LEU A 76 17.15 9.14 11.75
N MET A 77 17.17 9.83 12.88
CA MET A 77 15.99 10.11 13.69
C MET A 77 15.00 11.04 12.96
N ILE A 78 15.53 12.09 12.32
CA ILE A 78 14.76 13.06 11.52
C ILE A 78 14.16 12.40 10.27
N LEU A 79 14.96 11.62 9.53
CA LEU A 79 14.50 10.90 8.35
C LEU A 79 13.37 9.91 8.69
N TYR A 80 13.48 9.25 9.84
CA TYR A 80 12.46 8.30 10.30
C TYR A 80 11.15 8.99 10.74
N LEU A 81 11.23 10.09 11.50
CA LEU A 81 10.05 10.90 11.83
C LEU A 81 9.30 11.34 10.57
N PHE A 82 10.05 11.73 9.53
CA PHE A 82 9.48 12.10 8.25
C PHE A 82 8.77 10.92 7.56
N LEU A 83 9.36 9.72 7.57
CA LEU A 83 8.73 8.51 7.03
C LEU A 83 7.44 8.14 7.77
N MET A 84 7.43 8.26 9.10
CA MET A 84 6.22 8.00 9.90
C MET A 84 5.12 9.02 9.61
N LEU A 85 5.47 10.30 9.50
CA LEU A 85 4.53 11.36 9.12
C LEU A 85 3.96 11.11 7.72
N ALA A 86 4.82 10.76 6.76
CA ALA A 86 4.41 10.44 5.39
C ALA A 86 3.48 9.23 5.33
N SER A 87 3.79 8.16 6.08
CA SER A 87 2.92 6.99 6.18
C SER A 87 1.56 7.32 6.78
N GLY A 88 1.53 8.15 7.84
CA GLY A 88 0.28 8.62 8.46
C GLY A 88 -0.57 9.45 7.51
N LEU A 89 0.05 10.35 6.73
CA LEU A 89 -0.62 11.15 5.70
C LEU A 89 -1.23 10.29 4.59
N ILE A 90 -0.50 9.27 4.10
CA ILE A 90 -1.00 8.34 3.09
C ILE A 90 -2.20 7.54 3.63
N LEU A 91 -2.12 7.08 4.87
CA LEU A 91 -3.21 6.34 5.51
C LEU A 91 -4.45 7.23 5.73
N LEU A 92 -4.25 8.50 6.09
CA LEU A 92 -5.31 9.48 6.31
C LEU A 92 -6.01 9.86 4.99
N GLU A 93 -5.24 10.07 3.92
CA GLU A 93 -5.78 10.33 2.59
C GLU A 93 -6.60 9.13 2.09
N GLY A 94 -6.08 7.91 2.24
CA GLY A 94 -6.80 6.68 1.86
C GLY A 94 -8.09 6.41 2.66
N GLY A 95 -8.24 7.00 3.86
CA GLY A 95 -9.48 6.95 4.65
C GLY A 95 -10.49 8.06 4.32
N ARG A 96 -10.08 9.11 3.59
CA ARG A 96 -10.95 10.24 3.24
C ARG A 96 -11.89 9.92 2.09
N ASP A 97 -11.50 9.01 1.20
CA ASP A 97 -12.30 8.56 0.05
C ASP A 97 -13.51 7.68 0.43
N THR A 98 -13.60 7.24 1.70
CA THR A 98 -14.74 6.43 2.20
C THR A 98 -15.87 7.24 2.84
N ASN A 99 -15.76 8.57 2.92
CA ASN A 99 -16.78 9.46 3.53
C ASN A 99 -17.48 10.39 2.52
N ALA A 100 -17.48 10.03 1.22
CA ALA A 100 -18.31 10.67 0.19
C ALA A 100 -19.55 9.82 -0.12
#